data_AF-N9RM29-F1
#
_entry.id   AF-N9RM29-F1
#
_cell.length_a   1.000
_cell.length_b   1.000
_cell.length_c   1.000
_cell.angle_alpha   90.00
_cell.angle_beta   90.00
_cell.angle_gamma   90.00
#
_symmetry.space_group_name_H-M   'P 1'
#
loop_
_entity.id
_entity.type
_entity.pdbx_description
1 polymer ?
#
loop_
_entity_poly.entity_id
_entity_poly.type
_entity_poly.pdbx_seq_one_letter_code
_entity_poly.pdbx_strand_id
1 'polypeptide(L)'
;MMKKSFACLITGVCALPTLTFADSPYFSLKDGDGFKRFSVSAGWLHAMPQGSANPVNINTSVAEGTKAKVGDVSKQAVLAAADRDSNKLLYDAIKIQPLDPVPGLLTGTATVNGLSNWQSQGTGLEADKVDTVGIMANYHFTDNISLEVKAGIPPKVDIKGKGDIYAPLTGQAETALGTIGLKQDIHITDLTQGDKAATARAWLPAVELHYQFGKSGVNKFRPYVGAGVMYAYFNDLKINSGIELDLIKAGHMIQNIHDGKAGAALDGKTSSADPVVKLKATDTFAPIVTIGATYDFNPNWFAVGSVSYSKMNNEAKISVTDRNTGKELIKANTKIDIDPLITYVGVGYRF
;
A
#
# COMPACT_ATOMS: atom_id res chain seq x y z
N MET A 1 7.62 16.51 -21.25
CA MET A 1 6.67 16.45 -22.39
C MET A 1 6.85 15.10 -23.06
N MET A 2 5.95 14.14 -22.83
CA MET A 2 5.79 12.90 -23.61
C MET A 2 4.48 12.25 -23.19
N LYS A 3 3.37 12.71 -23.77
CA LYS A 3 2.10 11.96 -23.80
C LYS A 3 2.25 10.92 -24.91
N LYS A 4 2.52 9.67 -24.57
CA LYS A 4 2.34 8.56 -25.52
C LYS A 4 0.98 7.92 -25.25
N SER A 5 0.15 8.00 -26.28
CA SER A 5 -1.24 7.62 -26.34
C SER A 5 -1.42 6.11 -26.11
N PHE A 6 -1.99 5.72 -24.97
CA PHE A 6 -2.47 4.35 -24.73
C PHE A 6 -3.85 4.11 -25.39
N ALA A 7 -4.45 5.14 -25.99
CA ALA A 7 -5.75 5.05 -26.65
C ALA A 7 -5.71 4.20 -27.93
N CYS A 8 -4.55 3.99 -28.56
CA CYS A 8 -4.43 3.13 -29.75
C CYS A 8 -4.52 1.63 -29.48
N LEU A 9 -4.35 1.18 -28.23
CA LEU A 9 -4.49 -0.25 -27.90
C LEU A 9 -5.95 -0.68 -27.73
N ILE A 10 -6.85 0.25 -27.37
CA ILE A 10 -8.27 -0.05 -27.21
C ILE A 10 -9.00 -0.05 -28.56
N THR A 11 -8.60 0.80 -29.51
CA THR A 11 -9.17 0.79 -30.87
C THR A 11 -8.65 -0.35 -31.75
N GLY A 12 -7.49 -0.94 -31.46
CA GLY A 12 -6.98 -2.10 -32.18
C GLY A 12 -7.73 -3.41 -31.88
N VAL A 13 -8.26 -3.56 -30.66
CA VAL A 13 -8.97 -4.78 -30.24
C VAL A 13 -10.42 -4.81 -30.73
N CYS A 14 -11.03 -3.66 -31.01
CA CYS A 14 -12.40 -3.59 -31.54
C CYS A 14 -12.50 -3.76 -33.07
N ALA A 15 -11.39 -3.79 -33.81
CA ALA A 15 -11.39 -3.85 -35.28
C ALA A 15 -10.85 -5.19 -35.86
N LEU A 16 -10.50 -6.17 -35.02
CA LEU A 16 -9.97 -7.47 -35.47
C LEU A 16 -10.96 -8.63 -35.24
N PRO A 17 -12.08 -8.71 -35.98
CA PRO A 17 -12.63 -10.04 -36.27
C PRO A 17 -12.76 -10.38 -37.76
N THR A 18 -12.36 -9.53 -38.73
CA THR A 18 -12.73 -9.81 -40.13
C THR A 18 -11.65 -10.42 -41.02
N LEU A 19 -10.36 -10.44 -40.67
CA LEU A 19 -9.32 -10.92 -41.61
C LEU A 19 -8.09 -11.56 -40.94
N THR A 20 -8.27 -12.60 -40.13
CA THR A 20 -7.17 -13.54 -39.79
C THR A 20 -7.69 -14.95 -39.66
N PHE A 21 -8.06 -15.57 -40.80
CA PHE A 21 -8.07 -17.03 -40.91
C PHE A 21 -6.61 -17.47 -41.06
N ALA A 22 -5.96 -17.79 -39.94
CA ALA A 22 -4.70 -18.52 -39.99
C ALA A 22 -5.06 -20.00 -40.23
N ASP A 23 -5.05 -20.41 -41.49
CA ASP A 23 -5.13 -21.81 -41.92
C ASP A 23 -3.82 -22.53 -41.54
N SER A 24 -3.66 -22.81 -40.25
CA SER A 24 -2.60 -23.65 -39.70
C SER A 24 -3.17 -25.04 -39.45
N PRO A 25 -2.63 -26.11 -40.06
CA PRO A 25 -3.11 -27.48 -39.87
C PRO A 25 -2.96 -27.98 -38.41
N TYR A 26 -2.21 -27.27 -37.56
CA TYR A 26 -2.09 -27.57 -36.13
C TYR A 26 -3.09 -26.81 -35.24
N PHE A 27 -3.78 -25.78 -35.76
CA PHE A 27 -4.80 -24.99 -35.03
C PHE A 27 -6.19 -25.05 -35.68
N SER A 28 -6.43 -26.00 -36.59
CA SER A 28 -7.76 -26.27 -37.16
C SER A 28 -8.65 -27.01 -36.15
N LEU A 29 -9.20 -26.27 -35.18
CA LEU A 29 -10.29 -26.74 -34.32
C LEU A 29 -11.61 -26.59 -35.09
N LYS A 30 -11.97 -27.58 -35.91
CA LYS A 30 -13.28 -27.68 -36.57
C LYS A 30 -14.33 -28.18 -35.56
N ASP A 31 -14.81 -27.28 -34.71
CA ASP A 31 -16.11 -27.45 -34.07
C ASP A 31 -17.17 -26.88 -35.03
N GLY A 32 -18.26 -27.62 -35.22
CA GLY A 32 -19.18 -27.52 -36.37
C GLY A 32 -19.78 -26.14 -36.68
N ASP A 33 -20.51 -26.06 -37.80
CA ASP A 33 -21.13 -24.82 -38.30
C ASP A 33 -21.84 -24.03 -37.19
N GLY A 34 -21.37 -22.80 -36.94
CA GLY A 34 -21.95 -21.89 -35.96
C GLY A 34 -21.31 -21.84 -34.56
N PHE A 35 -20.15 -22.48 -34.35
CA PHE A 35 -19.40 -22.35 -33.08
C PHE A 35 -18.89 -20.92 -32.84
N LYS A 36 -19.25 -20.35 -31.69
CA LYS A 36 -18.94 -18.97 -31.31
C LYS A 36 -17.67 -18.88 -30.50
N ARG A 37 -16.61 -18.36 -31.13
CA ARG A 37 -15.25 -18.37 -30.57
C ARG A 37 -15.00 -17.27 -29.56
N PHE A 38 -15.75 -16.18 -29.62
CA PHE A 38 -15.53 -15.04 -28.75
C PHE A 38 -16.76 -14.75 -27.91
N SER A 39 -16.56 -14.40 -26.65
CA SER A 39 -17.61 -13.79 -25.86
C SER A 39 -17.09 -12.68 -24.99
N VAL A 40 -17.85 -11.60 -24.90
CA VAL A 40 -17.53 -10.46 -24.04
C VAL A 40 -18.70 -10.24 -23.10
N SER A 41 -18.42 -10.04 -21.82
CA SER A 41 -19.40 -9.59 -20.84
C SER A 41 -18.92 -8.33 -20.13
N ALA A 42 -19.88 -7.51 -19.70
CA ALA A 42 -19.64 -6.39 -18.83
C ALA A 42 -20.64 -6.43 -17.67
N GLY A 43 -20.19 -6.00 -16.49
CA GLY A 43 -20.99 -6.18 -15.29
C GLY A 43 -20.41 -5.49 -14.07
N TRP A 44 -21.14 -5.60 -12.97
CA TRP A 44 -20.71 -5.12 -11.67
C TRP A 44 -19.68 -6.10 -11.09
N LEU A 45 -18.58 -5.55 -10.59
CA LEU A 45 -17.50 -6.26 -9.93
C LEU A 45 -17.30 -5.66 -8.54
N HIS A 46 -17.41 -6.51 -7.53
CA HIS A 46 -17.16 -6.16 -6.14
C HIS A 46 -15.93 -6.91 -5.66
N ALA A 47 -14.96 -6.19 -5.12
CA ALA A 47 -13.74 -6.77 -4.54
C ALA A 47 -13.71 -6.49 -3.04
N MET A 48 -13.57 -7.56 -2.27
CA MET A 48 -13.49 -7.52 -0.81
C MET A 48 -12.16 -8.12 -0.35
N PRO A 49 -11.18 -7.29 0.04
CA PRO A 49 -9.95 -7.75 0.66
C PRO A 49 -10.24 -8.58 1.92
N GLN A 50 -9.45 -9.63 2.17
CA GLN A 50 -9.59 -10.52 3.33
C GLN A 50 -8.36 -10.51 4.26
N GLY A 51 -7.29 -9.83 3.86
CA GLY A 51 -6.06 -9.79 4.65
C GLY A 51 -6.14 -8.85 5.85
N SER A 52 -5.22 -9.06 6.79
CA SER A 52 -5.13 -8.30 8.04
C SER A 52 -3.99 -7.28 8.04
N ALA A 53 -4.10 -6.27 8.90
CA ALA A 53 -3.01 -5.34 9.17
C ALA A 53 -1.72 -6.07 9.58
N ASN A 54 -0.61 -5.69 8.95
CA ASN A 54 0.74 -6.12 9.32
C ASN A 54 1.51 -4.94 9.94
N PRO A 55 2.42 -5.19 10.91
CA PRO A 55 3.19 -4.13 11.54
C PRO A 55 4.06 -3.34 10.55
N VAL A 56 4.11 -2.03 10.73
CA VAL A 56 5.01 -1.15 9.97
C VAL A 56 6.43 -1.28 10.51
N ASN A 57 7.38 -1.56 9.63
CA ASN A 57 8.81 -1.49 9.93
C ASN A 57 9.30 -0.09 9.58
N ILE A 58 10.07 0.54 10.46
CA ILE A 58 10.57 1.89 10.27
C ILE A 58 12.08 1.89 10.44
N ASN A 59 12.76 2.51 9.49
CA ASN A 59 14.17 2.84 9.52
C ASN A 59 14.33 4.36 9.45
N THR A 60 15.35 4.89 10.12
CA THR A 60 15.73 6.30 9.95
C THR A 60 17.19 6.42 9.59
N SER A 61 17.58 7.62 9.19
CA SER A 61 18.99 7.95 8.93
C SER A 61 19.83 8.16 10.20
N VAL A 62 19.24 8.07 11.40
CA VAL A 62 19.95 8.17 12.68
C VAL A 62 20.48 6.80 13.07
N ALA A 63 21.81 6.62 13.03
CA ALA A 63 22.43 5.37 13.47
C ALA A 63 22.42 5.25 15.00
N GLU A 64 22.48 4.02 15.51
CA GLU A 64 22.72 3.78 16.94
C GLU A 64 24.03 4.45 17.38
N GLY A 65 23.99 5.13 18.53
CA GLY A 65 25.13 5.86 19.08
C GLY A 65 25.37 7.24 18.45
N THR A 66 24.44 7.76 17.65
CA THR A 66 24.57 9.10 17.05
C THR A 66 24.69 10.16 18.15
N LYS A 67 25.81 10.89 18.16
CA LYS A 67 26.03 12.00 19.09
C LYS A 67 25.56 13.31 18.46
N ALA A 68 24.67 14.02 19.14
CA ALA A 68 24.16 15.31 18.71
C ALA A 68 24.14 16.29 19.89
N LYS A 69 24.51 17.55 19.64
CA LYS A 69 24.31 18.60 20.64
C LYS A 69 22.81 18.77 20.88
N VAL A 70 22.43 18.97 22.14
CA VAL A 70 21.01 19.17 22.51
C VAL A 70 20.59 20.60 22.18
N GLY A 71 21.38 21.59 22.64
CA GLY A 71 21.02 23.00 22.50
C GLY A 71 19.88 23.41 23.44
N ASP A 72 19.25 24.55 23.15
CA ASP A 72 18.11 25.03 23.95
C ASP A 72 16.88 24.14 23.72
N VAL A 73 16.28 23.67 24.80
CA VAL A 73 15.16 22.72 24.78
C VAL A 73 14.17 23.02 25.89
N SER A 74 12.88 22.81 25.63
CA SER A 74 11.87 23.03 26.67
C SER A 74 12.09 22.10 27.87
N LYS A 75 11.83 22.61 29.07
CA LYS A 75 11.94 21.82 30.30
C LYS A 75 11.04 20.59 30.26
N GLN A 76 9.85 20.71 29.66
CA GLN A 76 8.91 19.60 29.49
C GLN A 76 9.49 18.50 28.61
N ALA A 77 10.11 18.83 27.48
CA ALA A 77 10.76 17.86 26.61
C ALA A 77 11.91 17.13 27.33
N VAL A 78 12.72 17.85 28.10
CA VAL A 78 13.80 17.22 28.90
C VAL A 78 13.23 16.24 29.92
N LEU A 79 12.21 16.65 30.68
CA LEU A 79 11.61 15.79 31.72
C LEU A 79 10.86 14.58 31.15
N ALA A 80 10.32 14.69 29.94
CA ALA A 80 9.67 13.59 29.24
C ALA A 80 10.69 12.58 28.69
N ALA A 81 11.84 13.07 28.21
CA ALA A 81 12.90 12.23 27.64
C ALA A 81 13.80 11.59 28.70
N ALA A 82 14.02 12.26 29.83
CA ALA A 82 14.97 11.84 30.86
C ALA A 82 14.47 10.63 31.66
N ASP A 83 15.29 9.58 31.72
CA ASP A 83 15.06 8.43 32.56
C ASP A 83 15.43 8.76 34.01
N ARG A 84 14.43 8.97 34.85
CA ARG A 84 14.61 9.30 36.27
C ARG A 84 15.43 8.25 37.03
N ASP A 85 15.28 6.97 36.71
CA ASP A 85 15.95 5.91 37.46
C ASP A 85 17.45 5.84 37.18
N SER A 86 17.88 6.34 36.03
CA SER A 86 19.30 6.44 35.69
C SER A 86 20.06 7.46 36.55
N ASN A 87 19.42 8.57 36.94
CA ASN A 87 20.02 9.61 37.78
C ASN A 87 18.95 10.49 38.46
N LYS A 88 18.45 10.02 39.62
CA LYS A 88 17.37 10.67 40.37
C LYS A 88 17.73 12.08 40.81
N LEU A 89 18.96 12.29 41.27
CA LEU A 89 19.42 13.58 41.78
C LEU A 89 19.45 14.63 40.66
N LEU A 90 19.98 14.28 39.49
CA LEU A 90 19.99 15.17 38.33
C LEU A 90 18.57 15.41 37.79
N TYR A 91 17.73 14.37 37.72
CA TYR A 91 16.33 14.52 37.31
C TYR A 91 15.57 15.49 38.21
N ASP A 92 15.67 15.32 39.53
CA ASP A 92 14.99 16.19 40.49
C ASP A 92 15.56 17.62 40.44
N ALA A 93 16.87 17.81 40.19
CA ALA A 93 17.47 19.12 39.95
C ALA A 93 16.92 19.80 38.68
N ILE A 94 16.79 19.06 37.56
CA ILE A 94 16.16 19.54 36.32
C ILE A 94 14.69 19.89 36.55
N LYS A 95 14.00 19.18 37.46
CA LYS A 95 12.60 19.45 37.77
C LYS A 95 12.40 20.76 38.56
N ILE A 96 13.31 21.12 39.46
CA ILE A 96 13.14 22.32 40.31
C ILE A 96 13.78 23.60 39.74
N GLN A 97 14.70 23.49 38.79
CA GLN A 97 15.34 24.65 38.18
C GLN A 97 14.31 25.56 37.44
N PRO A 98 14.47 26.90 37.44
CA PRO A 98 13.45 27.83 36.94
C PRO A 98 13.54 28.18 35.44
N LEU A 99 14.59 27.78 34.74
CA LEU A 99 14.85 28.08 33.33
C LEU A 99 13.96 27.23 32.40
N ASP A 100 13.27 27.91 31.49
CA ASP A 100 12.54 27.32 30.37
C ASP A 100 12.58 28.30 29.17
N PRO A 101 13.24 27.96 28.05
CA PRO A 101 13.93 26.70 27.78
C PRO A 101 15.18 26.50 28.65
N VAL A 102 15.58 25.24 28.84
CA VAL A 102 16.87 24.86 29.45
C VAL A 102 17.98 25.22 28.45
N PRO A 103 18.93 26.10 28.82
CA PRO A 103 19.98 26.54 27.89
C PRO A 103 20.90 25.41 27.42
N GLY A 104 21.39 25.49 26.19
CA GLY A 104 22.31 24.53 25.59
C GLY A 104 23.59 24.26 26.38
N LEU A 105 24.04 25.24 27.17
CA LEU A 105 25.18 25.09 28.08
C LEU A 105 24.93 24.05 29.19
N LEU A 106 23.68 23.90 29.61
CA LEU A 106 23.28 22.95 30.64
C LEU A 106 22.88 21.58 30.08
N THR A 107 22.42 21.51 28.83
CA THR A 107 21.91 20.26 28.24
C THR A 107 22.95 19.42 27.52
N GLY A 108 24.07 20.03 27.10
CA GLY A 108 25.23 19.33 26.58
C GLY A 108 24.96 18.51 25.31
N THR A 109 25.38 17.24 25.31
CA THR A 109 25.32 16.34 24.15
C THR A 109 24.50 15.10 24.46
N ALA A 110 23.64 14.68 23.54
CA ALA A 110 22.90 13.43 23.62
C ALA A 110 23.49 12.38 22.68
N THR A 111 23.63 11.16 23.18
CA THR A 111 23.83 9.95 22.40
C THR A 111 22.46 9.31 22.18
N VAL A 112 22.03 9.25 20.92
CA VAL A 112 20.70 8.78 20.50
C VAL A 112 20.77 7.33 20.03
N ASN A 113 19.85 6.52 20.56
CA ASN A 113 19.67 5.10 20.28
C ASN A 113 18.17 4.77 20.06
N GLY A 114 17.89 3.60 19.50
CA GLY A 114 16.53 3.08 19.28
C GLY A 114 15.80 3.66 18.08
N LEU A 115 16.35 4.71 17.44
CA LEU A 115 15.75 5.37 16.28
C LEU A 115 16.26 4.82 14.94
N SER A 116 17.23 3.90 14.92
CA SER A 116 17.79 3.39 13.66
C SER A 116 16.85 2.45 12.91
N ASN A 117 16.20 1.54 13.65
CA ASN A 117 15.26 0.56 13.13
C ASN A 117 14.36 0.01 14.24
N TRP A 118 13.06 -0.02 14.00
CA TRP A 118 12.10 -0.70 14.88
C TRP A 118 10.86 -1.15 14.11
N GLN A 119 10.07 -2.00 14.75
CA GLN A 119 8.78 -2.46 14.22
C GLN A 119 7.65 -1.97 15.13
N SER A 120 6.70 -1.26 14.56
CA SER A 120 5.56 -0.70 15.30
C SER A 120 4.46 -1.77 15.44
N GLN A 121 4.46 -2.50 16.54
CA GLN A 121 3.47 -3.55 16.81
C GLN A 121 2.06 -2.97 16.96
N GLY A 122 1.04 -3.74 16.57
CA GLY A 122 -0.36 -3.29 16.62
C GLY A 122 -0.73 -2.22 15.58
N THR A 123 0.18 -1.93 14.64
CA THR A 123 -0.09 -1.04 13.51
C THR A 123 -0.31 -1.79 12.21
N GLY A 124 -0.83 -1.10 11.20
CA GLY A 124 -0.81 -1.58 9.82
C GLY A 124 -1.82 -0.89 8.92
N LEU A 125 -1.98 -1.46 7.73
CA LEU A 125 -2.84 -0.94 6.67
C LEU A 125 -3.75 -2.06 6.14
N GLU A 126 -5.03 -1.74 5.97
CA GLU A 126 -6.05 -2.65 5.44
C GLU A 126 -6.76 -1.98 4.26
N ALA A 127 -6.92 -2.71 3.16
CA ALA A 127 -7.66 -2.21 2.00
C ALA A 127 -9.17 -2.35 2.25
N ASP A 128 -9.92 -1.30 1.93
CA ASP A 128 -11.39 -1.33 2.01
C ASP A 128 -11.98 -2.05 0.79
N LYS A 129 -13.23 -2.48 0.91
CA LYS A 129 -13.99 -3.07 -0.19
C LYS A 129 -14.27 -2.03 -1.27
N VAL A 130 -14.38 -2.47 -2.51
CA VAL A 130 -14.60 -1.56 -3.64
C VAL A 130 -15.47 -2.16 -4.72
N ASP A 131 -16.26 -1.30 -5.35
CA ASP A 131 -17.14 -1.61 -6.47
C ASP A 131 -16.63 -0.96 -7.75
N THR A 132 -16.66 -1.70 -8.85
CA THR A 132 -16.31 -1.20 -10.18
C THR A 132 -17.07 -1.94 -11.28
N VAL A 133 -16.82 -1.53 -12.53
CA VAL A 133 -17.28 -2.24 -13.72
C VAL A 133 -16.18 -3.17 -14.20
N GLY A 134 -16.51 -4.47 -14.27
CA GLY A 134 -15.67 -5.51 -14.84
C GLY A 134 -16.04 -5.81 -16.29
N ILE A 135 -15.05 -6.24 -17.06
CA ILE A 135 -15.15 -6.72 -18.43
C ILE A 135 -14.44 -8.07 -18.50
N MET A 136 -15.14 -9.09 -18.99
CA MET A 136 -14.57 -10.42 -19.21
C MET A 136 -14.61 -10.74 -20.70
N ALA A 137 -13.44 -10.96 -21.30
CA ALA A 137 -13.32 -11.39 -22.69
C ALA A 137 -12.83 -12.84 -22.72
N ASN A 138 -13.58 -13.71 -23.36
CA ASN A 138 -13.25 -15.13 -23.49
C ASN A 138 -12.97 -15.48 -24.95
N TYR A 139 -11.91 -16.25 -25.16
CA TYR A 139 -11.66 -17.00 -26.38
C TYR A 139 -11.91 -18.49 -26.12
N HIS A 140 -12.90 -19.06 -26.79
CA HIS A 140 -13.29 -20.46 -26.65
C HIS A 140 -12.48 -21.31 -27.63
N PHE A 141 -11.64 -22.20 -27.08
CA PHE A 141 -10.93 -23.19 -27.89
C PHE A 141 -11.87 -24.34 -28.28
N THR A 142 -12.74 -24.74 -27.35
CA THR A 142 -13.76 -25.78 -27.55
C THR A 142 -15.05 -25.37 -26.82
N ASP A 143 -16.10 -26.18 -26.91
CA ASP A 143 -17.33 -26.00 -26.13
C ASP A 143 -17.11 -25.92 -24.61
N ASN A 144 -16.01 -26.47 -24.10
CA ASN A 144 -15.75 -26.59 -22.66
C ASN A 144 -14.49 -25.85 -22.20
N ILE A 145 -13.58 -25.46 -23.10
CA ILE A 145 -12.28 -24.88 -22.72
C ILE A 145 -12.15 -23.49 -23.32
N SER A 146 -11.88 -22.48 -22.47
CA SER A 146 -11.64 -21.11 -22.91
C SER A 146 -10.47 -20.45 -22.17
N LEU A 147 -9.90 -19.43 -22.80
CA LEU A 147 -9.02 -18.45 -22.17
C LEU A 147 -9.83 -17.20 -21.87
N GLU A 148 -9.90 -16.81 -20.60
CA GLU A 148 -10.54 -15.58 -20.14
C GLU A 148 -9.51 -14.51 -19.80
N VAL A 149 -9.75 -13.29 -20.27
CA VAL A 149 -9.07 -12.07 -19.83
C VAL A 149 -10.08 -11.23 -19.05
N LYS A 150 -9.75 -10.95 -17.80
CA LYS A 150 -10.51 -10.06 -16.92
C LYS A 150 -9.83 -8.71 -16.84
N ALA A 151 -10.59 -7.66 -17.12
CA ALA A 151 -10.19 -6.28 -16.94
C ALA A 151 -11.34 -5.49 -16.32
N GLY A 152 -11.08 -4.25 -15.91
CA GLY A 152 -12.14 -3.39 -15.39
C GLY A 152 -11.69 -1.95 -15.36
N ILE A 153 -12.63 -1.06 -15.03
CA ILE A 153 -12.28 0.33 -14.74
C ILE A 153 -11.50 0.31 -13.42
N PRO A 154 -10.25 0.79 -13.38
CA PRO A 154 -9.40 0.70 -12.18
C PRO A 154 -9.99 1.59 -11.08
N PRO A 155 -10.51 1.01 -9.98
CA PRO A 155 -11.14 1.80 -8.95
C PRO A 155 -10.09 2.51 -8.09
N LYS A 156 -10.55 3.51 -7.33
CA LYS A 156 -9.79 4.03 -6.20
C LYS A 156 -10.20 3.25 -4.96
N VAL A 157 -9.22 2.66 -4.30
CA VAL A 157 -9.37 1.88 -3.08
C VAL A 157 -8.90 2.75 -1.92
N ASP A 158 -9.74 2.85 -0.90
CA ASP A 158 -9.39 3.51 0.34
C ASP A 158 -8.65 2.51 1.24
N ILE A 159 -7.59 2.97 1.89
CA ILE A 159 -6.76 2.17 2.79
C ILE A 159 -6.98 2.69 4.21
N LYS A 160 -7.49 1.82 5.08
CA LYS A 160 -7.68 2.08 6.50
C LYS A 160 -6.37 1.85 7.24
N GLY A 161 -6.03 2.76 8.13
CA GLY A 161 -4.90 2.56 9.04
C GLY A 161 -5.37 1.94 10.36
N LYS A 162 -4.43 1.31 11.06
CA LYS A 162 -4.63 0.73 12.39
C LYS A 162 -3.49 1.17 13.30
N GLY A 163 -3.83 1.56 14.53
CA GLY A 163 -2.89 1.83 15.61
C GLY A 163 -2.06 3.10 15.46
N ASP A 164 -1.24 3.34 16.48
CA ASP A 164 -0.34 4.48 16.61
C ASP A 164 1.10 4.06 16.35
N ILE A 165 1.85 4.94 15.68
CA ILE A 165 3.29 4.77 15.50
C ILE A 165 4.00 5.59 16.57
N TYR A 166 4.85 4.92 17.35
CA TYR A 166 5.77 5.53 18.30
C TYR A 166 7.22 5.27 17.87
N ALA A 167 8.10 6.26 18.09
CA ALA A 167 9.54 6.13 17.93
C ALA A 167 10.19 5.89 19.30
N PRO A 168 10.90 4.75 19.50
CA PRO A 168 11.42 4.38 20.81
C PRO A 168 12.78 5.05 21.07
N LEU A 169 12.76 6.31 21.48
CA LEU A 169 13.97 7.04 21.83
C LEU A 169 14.58 6.43 23.09
N THR A 170 15.83 5.98 22.97
CA THR A 170 16.68 5.62 24.10
C THR A 170 18.05 6.30 23.97
N GLY A 171 18.84 6.32 25.04
CA GLY A 171 20.16 6.92 24.96
C GLY A 171 20.67 7.47 26.28
N GLN A 172 21.59 8.42 26.19
CA GLN A 172 22.15 9.13 27.34
C GLN A 172 22.46 10.58 26.96
N ALA A 173 22.20 11.51 27.86
CA ALA A 173 22.62 12.90 27.76
C ALA A 173 23.79 13.15 28.72
N GLU A 174 24.90 13.66 28.18
CA GLU A 174 26.07 14.14 28.90
C GLU A 174 25.92 15.65 29.11
N THR A 175 25.66 16.06 30.35
CA THR A 175 25.43 17.46 30.74
C THR A 175 26.59 17.99 31.60
N ALA A 176 26.64 19.31 31.80
CA ALA A 176 27.58 19.91 32.75
C ALA A 176 27.37 19.45 34.21
N LEU A 177 26.19 18.93 34.53
CA LEU A 177 25.79 18.49 35.87
C LEU A 177 25.89 16.97 36.05
N GLY A 178 26.27 16.24 34.99
CA GLY A 178 26.40 14.78 34.99
C GLY A 178 25.67 14.10 33.84
N THR A 179 25.71 12.78 33.82
CA THR A 179 25.05 11.96 32.80
C THR A 179 23.67 11.51 33.27
N ILE A 180 22.69 11.53 32.37
CA ILE A 180 21.34 11.00 32.57
C ILE A 180 20.92 10.14 31.37
N GLY A 181 20.28 9.01 31.63
CA GLY A 181 19.68 8.16 30.60
C GLY A 181 18.50 8.84 29.92
N LEU A 182 18.23 8.45 28.68
CA LEU A 182 17.07 8.86 27.90
C LEU A 182 16.20 7.64 27.61
N LYS A 183 14.89 7.76 27.83
CA LYS A 183 13.92 6.71 27.52
C LYS A 183 12.53 7.34 27.33
N GLN A 184 12.09 7.44 26.08
CA GLN A 184 10.79 7.98 25.74
C GLN A 184 10.26 7.37 24.44
N ASP A 185 9.00 6.94 24.47
CA ASP A 185 8.27 6.62 23.24
C ASP A 185 7.63 7.90 22.70
N ILE A 186 8.16 8.40 21.59
CA ILE A 186 7.70 9.64 20.95
C ILE A 186 6.54 9.28 20.02
N HIS A 187 5.35 9.82 20.26
CA HIS A 187 4.22 9.67 19.34
C HIS A 187 4.55 10.34 18.01
N ILE A 188 4.45 9.57 16.92
CA ILE A 188 4.72 10.07 15.56
C ILE A 188 3.41 10.37 14.86
N THR A 189 2.51 9.39 14.77
CA THR A 189 1.23 9.56 14.07
C THR A 189 0.24 8.48 14.49
N ASP A 190 -1.04 8.84 14.52
CA ASP A 190 -2.16 7.91 14.60
C ASP A 190 -2.57 7.53 13.16
N LEU A 191 -2.49 6.24 12.80
CA LEU A 191 -2.90 5.79 11.46
C LEU A 191 -4.43 5.73 11.29
N THR A 192 -5.17 5.78 12.38
CA THR A 192 -6.65 5.80 12.40
C THR A 192 -7.21 7.22 12.25
N GLN A 193 -6.35 8.24 12.18
CA GLN A 193 -6.80 9.62 12.06
C GLN A 193 -7.54 9.87 10.73
N GLY A 194 -8.78 10.36 10.85
CA GLY A 194 -9.68 10.58 9.72
C GLY A 194 -10.27 9.28 9.14
N ASP A 195 -10.98 9.41 8.01
CA ASP A 195 -11.73 8.27 7.46
C ASP A 195 -10.83 7.19 6.81
N LYS A 196 -9.61 7.56 6.42
CA LYS A 196 -8.66 6.69 5.73
C LYS A 196 -7.24 7.18 5.90
N ALA A 197 -6.29 6.25 5.94
CA ALA A 197 -4.87 6.53 6.01
C ALA A 197 -4.29 6.87 4.64
N ALA A 198 -4.79 6.24 3.57
CA ALA A 198 -4.35 6.50 2.21
C ALA A 198 -5.42 6.11 1.17
N THR A 199 -5.16 6.45 -0.10
CA THR A 199 -5.90 5.96 -1.26
C THR A 199 -4.93 5.48 -2.32
N ALA A 200 -5.30 4.42 -3.04
CA ALA A 200 -4.56 3.90 -4.18
C ALA A 200 -5.50 3.63 -5.35
N ARG A 201 -5.05 3.86 -6.58
CA ARG A 201 -5.75 3.34 -7.76
C ARG A 201 -5.21 1.95 -8.09
N ALA A 202 -6.11 0.98 -8.14
CA ALA A 202 -5.77 -0.42 -8.35
C ALA A 202 -6.03 -0.87 -9.79
N TRP A 203 -5.03 -1.45 -10.43
CA TRP A 203 -5.12 -2.09 -11.74
C TRP A 203 -4.86 -3.58 -11.56
N LEU A 204 -5.91 -4.39 -11.75
CA LEU A 204 -5.89 -5.82 -11.46
C LEU A 204 -6.31 -6.67 -12.69
N PRO A 205 -5.64 -6.55 -13.85
CA PRO A 205 -5.90 -7.46 -14.96
C PRO A 205 -5.56 -8.91 -14.57
N ALA A 206 -6.38 -9.85 -15.03
CA ALA A 206 -6.16 -11.27 -14.82
C ALA A 206 -6.39 -12.07 -16.11
N VAL A 207 -5.70 -13.20 -16.21
CA VAL A 207 -5.85 -14.16 -17.30
C VAL A 207 -6.04 -15.54 -16.70
N GLU A 208 -7.06 -16.27 -17.14
CA GLU A 208 -7.44 -17.57 -16.60
C GLU A 208 -7.78 -18.57 -17.70
N LEU A 209 -7.43 -19.83 -17.49
CA LEU A 209 -7.97 -20.94 -18.26
C LEU A 209 -9.23 -21.45 -17.56
N HIS A 210 -10.30 -21.60 -18.32
CA HIS A 210 -11.60 -21.99 -17.83
C HIS A 210 -12.02 -23.34 -18.39
N TYR A 211 -12.67 -24.13 -17.53
CA TYR A 211 -13.41 -25.31 -17.92
C TYR A 211 -14.91 -25.09 -17.62
N GLN A 212 -15.70 -25.00 -18.68
CA GLN A 212 -17.13 -24.77 -18.67
C GLN A 212 -17.88 -26.11 -18.80
N PHE A 213 -18.70 -26.46 -17.81
CA PHE A 213 -19.49 -27.69 -17.83
C PHE A 213 -20.74 -27.56 -18.73
N GLY A 214 -21.23 -28.72 -19.20
CA GLY A 214 -22.40 -28.79 -20.10
C GLY A 214 -22.08 -28.41 -21.54
N LYS A 215 -23.08 -28.51 -22.41
CA LYS A 215 -22.96 -28.28 -23.86
C LYS A 215 -23.71 -27.03 -24.29
N SER A 216 -23.07 -26.24 -25.15
CA SER A 216 -23.68 -25.03 -25.73
C SER A 216 -24.95 -25.37 -26.51
N GLY A 217 -25.98 -24.53 -26.41
CA GLY A 217 -27.27 -24.74 -27.09
C GLY A 217 -28.17 -25.84 -26.50
N VAL A 218 -27.65 -26.71 -25.63
CA VAL A 218 -28.42 -27.74 -24.92
C VAL A 218 -28.68 -27.31 -23.48
N ASN A 219 -27.62 -26.95 -22.75
CA ASN A 219 -27.72 -26.52 -21.36
C ASN A 219 -27.77 -24.99 -21.29
N LYS A 220 -28.88 -24.44 -20.79
CA LYS A 220 -28.98 -22.99 -20.54
C LYS A 220 -28.12 -22.55 -19.36
N PHE A 221 -28.15 -23.29 -18.26
CA PHE A 221 -27.31 -23.04 -17.11
C PHE A 221 -26.03 -23.86 -17.21
N ARG A 222 -24.88 -23.20 -17.17
CA ARG A 222 -23.58 -23.83 -17.34
C ARG A 222 -22.62 -23.33 -16.27
N PRO A 223 -22.28 -24.14 -15.26
CA PRO A 223 -21.25 -23.80 -14.28
C PRO A 223 -19.85 -23.92 -14.90
N TYR A 224 -18.88 -23.17 -14.39
CA TYR A 224 -17.48 -23.23 -14.80
C TYR A 224 -16.53 -23.06 -13.63
N VAL A 225 -15.30 -23.53 -13.83
CA VAL A 225 -14.16 -23.30 -12.95
C VAL A 225 -13.02 -22.69 -13.75
N GLY A 226 -12.25 -21.83 -13.12
CA GLY A 226 -11.12 -21.12 -13.73
C GLY A 226 -9.90 -21.08 -12.82
N ALA A 227 -8.72 -21.10 -13.42
CA ALA A 227 -7.46 -20.89 -12.72
C ALA A 227 -6.49 -20.10 -13.59
N GLY A 228 -5.70 -19.23 -12.96
CA GLY A 228 -4.74 -18.42 -13.68
C GLY A 228 -3.96 -17.46 -12.81
N VAL A 229 -3.61 -16.31 -13.40
CA VAL A 229 -2.74 -15.31 -12.80
C VAL A 229 -3.34 -13.91 -12.94
N MET A 230 -3.24 -13.14 -11.88
CA MET A 230 -3.55 -11.72 -11.81
C MET A 230 -2.25 -10.93 -11.70
N TYR A 231 -2.17 -9.81 -12.41
CA TYR A 231 -1.12 -8.82 -12.21
C TYR A 231 -1.70 -7.61 -11.47
N ALA A 232 -1.11 -7.27 -10.33
CA ALA A 232 -1.56 -6.17 -9.50
C ALA A 232 -0.57 -5.02 -9.55
N TYR A 233 -1.06 -3.88 -10.04
CA TYR A 233 -0.33 -2.63 -10.20
C TYR A 233 -1.08 -1.49 -9.50
N PHE A 234 -0.37 -0.66 -8.75
CA PHE A 234 -0.98 0.42 -7.97
C PHE A 234 -0.34 1.77 -8.27
N ASN A 235 -1.17 2.77 -8.57
CA ASN A 235 -0.72 4.14 -8.82
C ASN A 235 -1.65 5.18 -8.15
N ASP A 236 -1.40 6.46 -8.43
CA ASP A 236 -2.13 7.59 -7.82
C ASP A 236 -2.22 7.51 -6.29
N LEU A 237 -1.13 7.08 -5.65
CA LEU A 237 -1.05 6.94 -4.19
C LEU A 237 -1.16 8.31 -3.52
N LYS A 238 -2.09 8.44 -2.57
CA LYS A 238 -2.25 9.65 -1.75
C LYS A 238 -2.40 9.25 -0.30
N ILE A 239 -1.65 9.89 0.58
CA ILE A 239 -1.75 9.71 2.03
C ILE A 239 -2.74 10.72 2.60
N ASN A 240 -3.28 10.43 3.77
CA ASN A 240 -4.06 11.38 4.57
C ASN A 240 -3.19 12.60 4.90
N SER A 241 -3.76 13.80 4.79
CA SER A 241 -3.02 15.05 5.04
C SER A 241 -2.53 15.21 6.47
N GLY A 242 -3.26 14.69 7.47
CA GLY A 242 -2.84 14.71 8.86
C GLY A 242 -1.61 13.83 9.09
N ILE A 243 -1.67 12.59 8.57
CA ILE A 243 -0.52 11.66 8.61
C ILE A 243 0.66 12.24 7.82
N GLU A 244 0.43 12.86 6.67
CA GLU A 244 1.49 13.51 5.89
C GLU A 244 2.22 14.60 6.69
N LEU A 245 1.46 15.48 7.35
CA LEU A 245 2.02 16.54 8.19
C LEU A 245 2.82 15.98 9.37
N ASP A 246 2.32 14.92 10.00
CA ASP A 246 3.01 14.24 11.10
C ASP A 246 4.34 13.62 10.64
N LEU A 247 4.36 12.98 9.47
CA LEU A 247 5.59 12.44 8.88
C LEU A 247 6.58 13.54 8.47
N ILE A 248 6.09 14.71 8.02
CA ILE A 248 6.94 15.88 7.74
C ILE A 248 7.57 16.39 9.05
N LYS A 249 6.80 16.51 10.14
CA LYS A 249 7.34 16.87 11.47
C LYS A 249 8.39 15.85 11.91
N ALA A 250 8.13 14.55 11.78
CA ALA A 250 9.09 13.51 12.09
C ALA A 250 10.38 13.64 11.25
N GLY A 251 10.26 13.99 9.97
CA GLY A 251 11.40 14.34 9.12
C GLY A 251 12.23 15.50 9.67
N HIS A 252 11.58 16.56 10.15
CA HIS A 252 12.30 17.65 10.82
C HIS A 252 12.98 17.20 12.12
N MET A 253 12.35 16.34 12.92
CA MET A 253 12.97 15.79 14.13
C MET A 253 14.26 15.03 13.80
N ILE A 254 14.21 14.14 12.80
CA ILE A 254 15.38 13.38 12.34
C ILE A 254 16.48 14.30 11.83
N GLN A 255 16.13 15.30 11.01
CA GLN A 255 17.13 16.25 10.50
C GLN A 255 17.72 17.11 11.62
N ASN A 256 16.94 17.54 12.61
CA ASN A 256 17.47 18.30 13.76
C ASN A 256 18.53 17.52 14.54
N ILE A 257 18.42 16.19 14.62
CA ILE A 257 19.47 15.34 15.21
C ILE A 257 20.75 15.44 14.38
N HIS A 258 20.65 15.34 13.05
CA HIS A 258 21.80 15.50 12.14
C HIS A 258 22.40 16.91 12.18
N ASP A 259 21.58 17.93 12.40
CA ASP A 259 22.00 19.33 12.51
C ASP A 259 22.69 19.64 13.87
N GLY A 260 22.78 18.66 14.78
CA GLY A 260 23.29 18.88 16.12
C GLY A 260 22.38 19.77 16.96
N LYS A 261 21.06 19.61 16.81
CA LYS A 261 20.01 20.35 17.51
C LYS A 261 18.96 19.37 18.07
N ALA A 262 19.40 18.32 18.77
CA ALA A 262 18.51 17.27 19.26
C ALA A 262 17.41 17.78 20.20
N GLY A 263 17.65 18.87 20.94
CA GLY A 263 16.63 19.54 21.74
C GLY A 263 15.51 20.16 20.91
N ALA A 264 15.86 20.75 19.75
CA ALA A 264 14.89 21.26 18.79
C ALA A 264 14.07 20.15 18.14
N ALA A 265 14.63 18.94 18.01
CA ALA A 265 13.88 17.75 17.58
C ALA A 265 12.78 17.39 18.59
N LEU A 266 13.09 17.34 19.89
CA LEU A 266 12.11 17.04 20.93
C LEU A 266 11.04 18.13 21.07
N ASP A 267 11.41 19.41 20.86
CA ASP A 267 10.46 20.53 20.84
C ASP A 267 9.60 20.59 19.56
N GLY A 268 9.83 19.70 18.58
CA GLY A 268 9.10 19.70 17.31
C GLY A 268 9.37 20.91 16.42
N LYS A 269 10.54 21.55 16.55
CA LYS A 269 10.93 22.73 15.75
C LYS A 269 11.32 22.34 14.32
N THR A 270 11.17 23.26 13.39
CA THR A 270 11.62 23.07 12.00
C THR A 270 13.15 22.98 11.90
N SER A 271 13.64 22.10 11.05
CA SER A 271 15.06 21.86 10.79
C SER A 271 15.57 22.58 9.54
N SER A 272 16.82 22.29 9.13
CA SER A 272 17.37 22.77 7.85
C SER A 272 16.82 22.07 6.60
N ALA A 273 16.10 20.96 6.75
CA ALA A 273 15.52 20.20 5.63
C ALA A 273 14.18 20.79 5.17
N ASP A 274 13.79 20.42 3.93
CA ASP A 274 12.43 20.54 3.40
C ASP A 274 11.86 19.10 3.21
N PRO A 275 11.34 18.47 4.27
CA PRO A 275 10.90 17.08 4.21
C PRO A 275 9.67 16.90 3.34
N VAL A 276 9.70 15.91 2.46
CA VAL A 276 8.57 15.52 1.61
C VAL A 276 8.29 14.03 1.73
N VAL A 277 7.01 13.67 1.79
CA VAL A 277 6.56 12.28 1.86
C VAL A 277 6.39 11.72 0.45
N LYS A 278 6.95 10.52 0.23
CA LYS A 278 6.84 9.77 -1.02
C LYS A 278 6.25 8.40 -0.72
N LEU A 279 5.27 8.01 -1.53
CA LEU A 279 4.60 6.73 -1.42
C LEU A 279 4.93 5.86 -2.63
N LYS A 280 5.18 4.58 -2.38
CA LYS A 280 5.30 3.55 -3.41
C LYS A 280 4.57 2.30 -2.96
N ALA A 281 3.97 1.61 -3.91
CA ALA A 281 3.45 0.27 -3.74
C ALA A 281 4.20 -0.63 -4.73
N THR A 282 4.54 -1.85 -4.31
CA THR A 282 5.15 -2.82 -5.21
C THR A 282 4.09 -3.47 -6.08
N ASP A 283 4.45 -3.83 -7.31
CA ASP A 283 3.60 -4.65 -8.17
C ASP A 283 3.81 -6.13 -7.85
N THR A 284 2.80 -6.97 -8.11
CA THR A 284 2.92 -8.41 -7.87
C THR A 284 2.10 -9.23 -8.86
N PHE A 285 2.54 -10.47 -9.09
CA PHE A 285 1.72 -11.49 -9.73
C PHE A 285 1.11 -12.39 -8.66
N ALA A 286 -0.18 -12.65 -8.74
CA ALA A 286 -0.92 -13.44 -7.78
C ALA A 286 -1.69 -14.57 -8.48
N PRO A 287 -1.68 -15.81 -7.95
CA PRO A 287 -2.56 -16.85 -8.44
C PRO A 287 -4.02 -16.47 -8.17
N ILE A 288 -4.91 -16.80 -9.10
CA ILE A 288 -6.35 -16.61 -8.96
C ILE A 288 -7.09 -17.88 -9.36
N VAL A 289 -8.12 -18.21 -8.60
CA VAL A 289 -9.07 -19.28 -8.91
C VAL A 289 -10.49 -18.73 -8.92
N THR A 290 -11.31 -19.24 -9.83
CA THR A 290 -12.67 -18.74 -10.06
C THR A 290 -13.65 -19.91 -10.11
N ILE A 291 -14.83 -19.69 -9.55
CA ILE A 291 -16.00 -20.54 -9.75
C ILE A 291 -17.14 -19.64 -10.19
N GLY A 292 -17.85 -20.03 -11.24
CA GLY A 292 -18.95 -19.23 -11.74
C GLY A 292 -19.97 -20.06 -12.51
N ALA A 293 -20.96 -19.36 -13.05
CA ALA A 293 -21.93 -19.94 -13.95
C ALA A 293 -22.40 -18.92 -14.98
N THR A 294 -22.77 -19.42 -16.15
CA THR A 294 -23.46 -18.68 -17.20
C THR A 294 -24.90 -19.17 -17.33
N TYR A 295 -25.81 -18.28 -17.71
CA TYR A 295 -27.19 -18.60 -18.05
C TYR A 295 -27.54 -18.02 -19.42
N ASP A 296 -27.78 -18.89 -20.39
CA ASP A 296 -28.05 -18.51 -21.77
C ASP A 296 -29.54 -18.13 -21.94
N PHE A 297 -29.79 -16.86 -22.28
CA PHE A 297 -31.12 -16.39 -22.65
C PHE A 297 -31.50 -16.88 -24.05
N ASN A 298 -30.53 -16.79 -24.96
CA ASN A 298 -30.59 -17.24 -26.36
C ASN A 298 -29.16 -17.60 -26.82
N PRO A 299 -28.94 -18.05 -28.06
CA PRO A 299 -27.61 -18.47 -28.51
C PRO A 299 -26.52 -17.37 -28.44
N ASN A 300 -26.88 -16.10 -28.35
CA ASN A 300 -25.94 -14.97 -28.33
C ASN A 300 -25.80 -14.35 -26.94
N TRP A 301 -26.91 -14.14 -26.25
CA TRP A 301 -26.96 -13.39 -24.99
C TRP A 301 -26.99 -14.32 -23.79
N PHE A 302 -26.16 -14.02 -22.79
CA PHE A 302 -26.09 -14.76 -21.54
C PHE A 302 -25.90 -13.84 -20.34
N ALA A 303 -26.38 -14.27 -19.18
CA ALA A 303 -25.95 -13.73 -17.89
C ALA A 303 -24.77 -14.54 -17.36
N VAL A 304 -23.92 -13.91 -16.54
CA VAL A 304 -22.77 -14.55 -15.91
C VAL A 304 -22.65 -14.06 -14.46
N GLY A 305 -22.36 -15.00 -13.57
CA GLY A 305 -22.05 -14.73 -12.17
C GLY A 305 -20.84 -15.54 -11.75
N SER A 306 -19.93 -14.94 -10.97
CA SER A 306 -18.76 -15.66 -10.47
C SER A 306 -18.22 -15.12 -9.14
N VAL A 307 -17.48 -15.99 -8.47
CA VAL A 307 -16.70 -15.70 -7.26
C VAL A 307 -15.27 -16.14 -7.54
N SER A 308 -14.32 -15.24 -7.32
CA SER A 308 -12.90 -15.49 -7.50
C SER A 308 -12.14 -15.21 -6.21
N TYR A 309 -11.11 -16.01 -5.92
CA TYR A 309 -10.19 -15.79 -4.81
C TYR A 309 -8.77 -15.71 -5.35
N SER A 310 -8.02 -14.70 -4.90
CA SER A 310 -6.61 -14.57 -5.24
C SER A 310 -5.79 -14.43 -3.96
N LYS A 311 -4.66 -15.14 -3.90
CA LYS A 311 -3.69 -14.99 -2.81
C LYS A 311 -2.67 -13.92 -3.21
N MET A 312 -2.79 -12.72 -2.64
CA MET A 312 -2.10 -11.53 -3.09
C MET A 312 -1.53 -10.71 -1.93
N ASN A 313 -0.20 -10.54 -1.97
CA ASN A 313 0.58 -9.79 -1.01
C ASN A 313 1.41 -8.72 -1.74
N ASN A 314 1.38 -7.50 -1.23
CA ASN A 314 2.17 -6.37 -1.75
C ASN A 314 2.88 -5.65 -0.61
N GLU A 315 3.87 -4.82 -0.92
CA GLU A 315 4.52 -3.94 0.04
C GLU A 315 4.14 -2.48 -0.23
N ALA A 316 3.73 -1.77 0.82
CA ALA A 316 3.69 -0.32 0.83
C ALA A 316 4.99 0.23 1.42
N LYS A 317 5.56 1.21 0.72
CA LYS A 317 6.80 1.90 1.08
C LYS A 317 6.52 3.39 1.19
N ILE A 318 6.85 3.95 2.34
CA ILE A 318 6.76 5.37 2.63
C ILE A 318 8.18 5.87 2.88
N SER A 319 8.59 6.92 2.19
CA SER A 319 9.88 7.56 2.42
C SER A 319 9.66 9.03 2.73
N VAL A 320 10.29 9.55 3.77
CA VAL A 320 10.42 10.99 4.03
C VAL A 320 11.81 11.41 3.57
N THR A 321 11.87 12.24 2.52
CA THR A 321 13.13 12.69 1.94
C THR A 321 13.26 14.20 2.05
N ASP A 322 14.45 14.70 2.33
CA ASP A 322 14.72 16.13 2.22
C ASP A 322 14.77 16.55 0.74
N ARG A 323 13.95 17.52 0.33
CA ARG A 323 13.95 18.04 -1.04
C ARG A 323 15.24 18.78 -1.38
N ASN A 324 15.88 19.41 -0.41
CA ASN A 324 17.09 20.22 -0.63
C ASN A 324 18.29 19.33 -1.00
N THR A 325 18.46 18.20 -0.31
CA THR A 325 19.62 17.32 -0.48
C THR A 325 19.32 15.99 -1.18
N GLY A 326 18.04 15.59 -1.25
CA GLY A 326 17.62 14.26 -1.71
C GLY A 326 17.85 13.14 -0.70
N LYS A 327 18.38 13.43 0.50
CA LYS A 327 18.66 12.44 1.54
C LYS A 327 17.36 11.84 2.07
N GLU A 328 17.32 10.52 2.20
CA GLU A 328 16.23 9.81 2.88
C GLU A 328 16.41 9.92 4.40
N LEU A 329 15.41 10.48 5.07
CA LEU A 329 15.42 10.70 6.52
C LEU A 329 14.72 9.55 7.25
N ILE A 330 13.58 9.11 6.72
CA ILE A 330 12.75 8.03 7.26
C ILE A 330 12.34 7.14 6.10
N LYS A 331 12.35 5.82 6.33
CA LYS A 331 11.81 4.81 5.43
C LYS A 331 10.93 3.88 6.26
N ALA A 332 9.67 3.75 5.85
CA ALA A 332 8.76 2.80 6.45
C ALA A 332 8.27 1.80 5.39
N ASN A 333 8.21 0.53 5.76
CA ASN A 333 7.69 -0.54 4.92
C ASN A 333 6.71 -1.40 5.69
N THR A 334 5.57 -1.69 5.06
CA THR A 334 4.58 -2.64 5.58
C THR A 334 4.11 -3.55 4.47
N LYS A 335 3.89 -4.81 4.84
CA LYS A 335 3.18 -5.75 3.99
C LYS A 335 1.69 -5.38 4.00
N ILE A 336 1.04 -5.49 2.87
CA ILE A 336 -0.41 -5.38 2.73
C ILE A 336 -0.88 -6.72 2.17
N ASP A 337 -1.54 -7.47 3.03
CA ASP A 337 -2.25 -8.70 2.64
C ASP A 337 -3.60 -8.26 2.10
N ILE A 338 -3.83 -8.48 0.81
CA ILE A 338 -5.08 -8.07 0.17
C ILE A 338 -6.00 -9.28 0.07
N ASP A 339 -5.46 -10.41 -0.40
CA ASP A 339 -6.17 -11.69 -0.56
C ASP A 339 -7.64 -11.53 -1.00
N PRO A 340 -7.91 -10.89 -2.15
CA PRO A 340 -9.25 -10.41 -2.45
C PRO A 340 -10.20 -11.55 -2.81
N LEU A 341 -11.40 -11.51 -2.21
CA LEU A 341 -12.57 -12.22 -2.67
C LEU A 341 -13.33 -11.30 -3.64
N ILE A 342 -13.45 -11.71 -4.89
CA ILE A 342 -14.03 -10.90 -5.97
C ILE A 342 -15.32 -11.55 -6.45
N THR A 343 -16.42 -10.81 -6.43
CA THR A 343 -17.70 -11.25 -7.00
C THR A 343 -18.02 -10.44 -8.24
N TYR A 344 -18.53 -11.11 -9.27
CA TYR A 344 -18.93 -10.47 -10.53
C TYR A 344 -20.31 -10.92 -10.94
N VAL A 345 -21.13 -9.98 -11.44
CA VAL A 345 -22.42 -10.25 -12.06
C VAL A 345 -22.55 -9.37 -13.29
N GLY A 346 -22.82 -9.98 -14.45
CA GLY A 346 -22.88 -9.25 -15.72
C GLY A 346 -23.73 -9.92 -16.79
N VAL A 347 -23.80 -9.23 -17.92
CA VAL A 347 -24.45 -9.72 -19.15
C VAL A 347 -23.41 -9.72 -20.26
N GLY A 348 -23.43 -10.76 -21.09
CA GLY A 348 -22.50 -10.91 -22.19
C GLY A 348 -23.15 -11.33 -23.49
N TYR A 349 -22.35 -11.20 -24.54
CA TYR A 349 -22.68 -11.55 -25.91
C TYR A 349 -21.62 -12.50 -26.48
N ARG A 350 -22.06 -13.53 -27.22
CA ARG A 350 -21.20 -14.47 -27.95
C ARG A 350 -21.26 -14.17 -29.46
N PHE A 351 -20.10 -14.14 -30.09
CA PHE A 351 -19.87 -13.87 -31.51
C PHE A 351 -19.53 -15.14 -32.26
#